data_AF-Q7X1N7-F1
#
_entry.id   AF-Q7X1N7-F1
#
_cell.length_a   1.000
_cell.length_b   1.000
_cell.length_c   1.000
_cell.angle_alpha   90.00
_cell.angle_beta   90.00
_cell.angle_gamma   90.00
#
_symmetry.space_group_name_H-M   'P 1'
#
loop_
_entity.id
_entity.type
_entity.pdbx_description
1 polymer ?
#
loop_
_entity_poly.entity_id
_entity_poly.type
_entity_poly.pdbx_seq_one_letter_code
_entity_poly.pdbx_strand_id
1 'polypeptide(L)'
;DEFQDYDVVYIVDDLDNLTSDLSWLDQFGKRLIEQHVQLDHRRLYLMLFEDGNRIDLTLCPKEHIQEWVDSEAGFTVLEDKKGLFESYSPSPKRFWVHPATETDFKNSCNEFWWVSSYVVKGICRNQLIYAIDHLYGICQQEFLKILAWQVASDRGKVDVGKNYKHLFNYLPAEQKKEFSDLLDFSSIDKITQSLLTTMQLFHREAQRLAQKLGFDYDKEVAE
;
A
#
# COMPACT_ATOMS: atom_id res chain seq x y z
N ASP A 1 -5.70 -18.52 1.21
CA ASP A 1 -5.06 -19.64 1.94
C ASP A 1 -5.76 -19.75 3.30
N GLU A 2 -5.17 -20.41 4.30
CA GLU A 2 -5.79 -20.52 5.64
C GLU A 2 -5.86 -19.18 6.41
N PHE A 3 -5.15 -18.14 5.95
CA PHE A 3 -5.13 -16.79 6.55
C PHE A 3 -5.99 -15.80 5.77
N GLN A 4 -6.91 -16.28 4.92
CA GLN A 4 -7.74 -15.43 4.08
C GLN A 4 -8.92 -14.84 4.87
N ASP A 5 -9.06 -13.52 4.80
CA ASP A 5 -10.24 -12.79 5.26
C ASP A 5 -11.37 -12.86 4.22
N TYR A 6 -12.63 -12.69 4.67
CA TYR A 6 -13.79 -12.53 3.81
C TYR A 6 -14.22 -11.06 3.74
N ASP A 7 -13.90 -10.40 2.63
CA ASP A 7 -14.45 -9.07 2.32
C ASP A 7 -15.83 -9.23 1.67
N VAL A 8 -16.89 -8.84 2.40
CA VAL A 8 -18.29 -8.97 1.95
C VAL A 8 -18.92 -7.59 1.86
N VAL A 9 -19.60 -7.29 0.76
CA VAL A 9 -20.26 -6.00 0.56
C VAL A 9 -21.74 -6.19 0.29
N TYR A 10 -22.57 -5.55 1.10
CA TYR A 10 -24.00 -5.43 0.87
C TYR A 10 -24.32 -4.05 0.33
N ILE A 11 -24.94 -4.04 -0.86
CA ILE A 11 -25.55 -2.83 -1.42
C ILE A 11 -26.95 -2.69 -0.82
N VAL A 12 -27.20 -1.59 -0.12
CA VAL A 12 -28.41 -1.41 0.69
C VAL A 12 -29.22 -0.19 0.25
N ASP A 13 -30.55 -0.27 0.38
CA ASP A 13 -31.47 0.85 0.13
C ASP A 13 -31.65 1.75 1.36
N ASP A 14 -31.62 1.18 2.56
CA ASP A 14 -31.89 1.87 3.83
C ASP A 14 -30.82 1.47 4.86
N LEU A 15 -29.73 2.22 4.84
CA LEU A 15 -28.59 2.01 5.72
C LEU A 15 -28.96 2.28 7.19
N ASP A 16 -29.79 3.30 7.45
CA ASP A 16 -30.16 3.71 8.81
C ASP A 16 -31.00 2.62 9.49
N ASN A 17 -31.97 2.04 8.78
CA ASN A 17 -32.75 0.93 9.31
C ASN A 17 -31.87 -0.28 9.64
N LEU A 18 -30.96 -0.67 8.74
CA LEU A 18 -30.09 -1.84 8.93
C LEU A 18 -29.06 -1.65 10.06
N THR A 19 -28.73 -0.40 10.38
CA THR A 19 -27.77 -0.06 11.44
C THR A 19 -28.41 0.36 12.76
N SER A 20 -29.74 0.48 12.80
CA SER A 20 -30.51 0.80 14.01
C SER A 20 -30.48 -0.32 15.06
N ASP A 21 -30.44 -1.57 14.61
CA ASP A 21 -30.22 -2.75 15.43
C ASP A 21 -29.25 -3.68 14.70
N LEU A 22 -28.11 -3.98 15.32
CA LEU A 22 -27.06 -4.82 14.77
C LEU A 22 -27.12 -6.28 15.26
N SER A 23 -28.16 -6.65 16.03
CA SER A 23 -28.37 -8.01 16.51
C SER A 23 -28.39 -9.05 15.39
N TRP A 24 -28.75 -8.66 14.17
CA TRP A 24 -28.72 -9.55 13.01
C TRP A 24 -27.32 -10.04 12.65
N LEU A 25 -26.25 -9.32 13.03
CA LEU A 25 -24.87 -9.78 12.86
C LEU A 25 -24.56 -11.04 13.67
N ASP A 26 -25.35 -11.35 14.71
CA ASP A 26 -25.20 -12.56 15.54
C ASP A 26 -25.43 -13.85 14.74
N GLN A 27 -26.10 -13.76 13.58
CA GLN A 27 -26.28 -14.88 12.67
C GLN A 27 -24.96 -15.38 12.06
N PHE A 28 -23.93 -14.53 11.98
CA PHE A 28 -22.60 -14.93 11.52
C PHE A 28 -21.84 -15.75 12.58
N GLY A 29 -22.27 -15.69 13.84
CA GLY A 29 -21.65 -16.40 14.95
C GLY A 29 -21.08 -15.46 16.01
N LYS A 30 -20.46 -16.06 17.03
CA LYS A 30 -19.92 -15.33 18.18
C LYS A 30 -18.60 -14.65 17.81
N ARG A 31 -18.58 -13.33 17.99
CA ARG A 31 -17.42 -12.47 17.69
C ARG A 31 -16.51 -12.39 18.92
N LEU A 32 -15.21 -12.54 18.69
CA LEU A 32 -14.14 -12.31 19.67
C LEU A 32 -13.73 -10.85 19.73
N ILE A 33 -13.59 -10.22 18.55
CA ILE A 33 -13.20 -8.83 18.38
C ILE A 33 -14.06 -8.25 17.27
N GLU A 34 -14.60 -7.05 17.49
CA GLU A 34 -15.34 -6.32 16.47
C GLU A 34 -14.92 -4.84 16.45
N GLN A 35 -14.96 -4.24 15.27
CA GLN A 35 -14.70 -2.82 15.05
C GLN A 35 -15.69 -2.25 14.05
N HIS A 36 -16.32 -1.12 14.40
CA HIS A 36 -17.25 -0.41 13.53
C HIS A 36 -16.60 0.86 13.00
N VAL A 37 -16.53 1.00 11.69
CA VAL A 37 -15.88 2.14 11.01
C VAL A 37 -16.86 2.81 10.09
N GLN A 38 -16.98 4.13 10.18
CA GLN A 38 -17.60 4.93 9.13
C GLN A 38 -16.51 5.31 8.13
N LEU A 39 -16.69 4.93 6.88
CA LEU A 39 -15.81 5.34 5.79
C LEU A 39 -16.65 6.02 4.71
N ASP A 40 -16.55 7.34 4.65
CA ASP A 40 -17.38 8.19 3.81
C ASP A 40 -18.88 7.93 4.09
N HIS A 41 -19.58 7.38 3.09
CA HIS A 41 -21.00 7.04 3.12
C HIS A 41 -21.27 5.58 3.49
N ARG A 42 -20.22 4.81 3.83
CA ARG A 42 -20.28 3.36 4.09
C ARG A 42 -20.10 3.05 5.58
N ARG A 43 -20.62 1.90 6.00
CA ARG A 43 -20.43 1.34 7.34
C ARG A 43 -19.68 0.02 7.23
N LEU A 44 -18.52 -0.08 7.86
CA LEU A 44 -17.69 -1.27 7.88
C LEU A 44 -17.75 -1.93 9.25
N TYR A 45 -17.92 -3.25 9.26
CA TYR A 45 -17.95 -4.11 10.43
C TYR A 45 -16.83 -5.13 10.26
N LEU A 46 -15.72 -4.90 10.94
CA LEU A 46 -14.57 -5.80 10.95
C LEU A 46 -14.76 -6.77 12.10
N MET A 47 -14.91 -8.06 11.82
CA MET A 47 -15.35 -9.05 12.80
C MET A 47 -14.44 -10.27 12.78
N LEU A 48 -13.81 -10.59 13.90
CA LEU A 48 -13.08 -11.82 14.14
C LEU A 48 -13.94 -12.78 14.97
N PHE A 49 -14.15 -14.00 14.50
CA PHE A 49 -15.04 -14.99 15.13
C PHE A 49 -14.28 -16.03 15.96
N GLU A 50 -14.98 -16.75 16.83
CA GLU A 50 -14.39 -17.79 17.71
C GLU A 50 -13.75 -18.96 16.95
N ASP A 51 -14.19 -19.22 15.72
CA ASP A 51 -13.62 -20.24 14.84
C ASP A 51 -12.35 -19.76 14.10
N GLY A 52 -11.92 -18.51 14.33
CA GLY A 52 -10.76 -17.89 13.71
C GLY A 52 -11.04 -17.22 12.37
N ASN A 53 -12.23 -17.36 11.80
CA ASN A 53 -12.58 -16.66 10.57
C ASN A 53 -12.71 -15.15 10.80
N ARG A 54 -12.42 -14.37 9.77
CA ARG A 54 -12.62 -12.91 9.78
C ARG A 54 -13.52 -12.49 8.62
N ILE A 55 -14.51 -11.65 8.93
CA ILE A 55 -15.37 -10.99 7.94
C ILE A 55 -15.18 -9.49 8.06
N ASP A 56 -14.81 -8.86 6.95
CA ASP A 56 -14.84 -7.42 6.77
C ASP A 56 -16.11 -7.09 5.97
N LEU A 57 -17.19 -6.80 6.69
CA LEU A 57 -18.51 -6.53 6.09
C LEU A 57 -18.68 -5.03 5.84
N THR A 58 -18.91 -4.65 4.58
CA THR A 58 -19.24 -3.29 4.19
C THR A 58 -20.72 -3.17 3.84
N LEU A 59 -21.42 -2.24 4.48
CA LEU A 59 -22.74 -1.78 4.05
C LEU A 59 -22.56 -0.51 3.22
N CYS A 60 -22.91 -0.58 1.94
CA CYS A 60 -22.77 0.51 0.99
C CYS A 60 -24.15 0.93 0.48
N PRO A 61 -24.57 2.19 0.67
CA PRO A 61 -25.80 2.67 0.08
C PRO A 61 -25.73 2.59 -1.45
N LYS A 62 -26.85 2.22 -2.08
CA LYS A 62 -26.92 2.00 -3.54
C LYS A 62 -26.47 3.21 -4.37
N GLU A 63 -26.69 4.43 -3.88
CA GLU A 63 -26.30 5.66 -4.55
C GLU A 63 -24.76 5.83 -4.62
N HIS A 64 -24.01 5.08 -3.81
CA HIS A 64 -22.55 5.11 -3.73
C HIS A 64 -21.86 3.87 -4.34
N ILE A 65 -22.57 3.05 -5.14
CA ILE A 65 -21.97 1.86 -5.77
C ILE A 65 -20.75 2.23 -6.62
N GLN A 66 -20.84 3.28 -7.45
CA GLN A 66 -19.73 3.68 -8.33
C GLN A 66 -18.48 4.04 -7.52
N GLU A 67 -18.64 4.82 -6.46
CA GLU A 67 -17.55 5.22 -5.56
C GLU A 67 -16.89 3.99 -4.92
N TRP A 68 -17.69 3.02 -4.48
CA TRP A 68 -17.16 1.75 -3.97
C TRP A 68 -16.43 0.96 -5.06
N VAL A 69 -17.02 0.77 -6.24
CA VAL A 69 -16.42 0.04 -7.37
C VAL A 69 -15.07 0.64 -7.77
N ASP A 70 -14.96 1.97 -7.83
CA ASP A 70 -13.72 2.66 -8.17
C ASP A 70 -12.65 2.51 -7.09
N SER A 71 -13.07 2.26 -5.85
CA SER A 71 -12.17 1.99 -4.73
C SER A 71 -11.67 0.53 -4.70
N GLU A 72 -12.32 -0.42 -5.39
CA GLU A 72 -11.94 -1.83 -5.35
C GLU A 72 -11.05 -2.27 -6.51
N ALA A 73 -10.06 -3.11 -6.21
CA ALA A 73 -9.28 -3.78 -7.26
C ALA A 73 -10.07 -4.87 -7.98
N GLY A 74 -11.08 -5.46 -7.30
CA GLY A 74 -11.81 -6.61 -7.79
C GLY A 74 -13.07 -6.83 -6.99
N PHE A 75 -14.13 -7.32 -7.62
CA PHE A 75 -15.29 -7.87 -6.91
C PHE A 75 -15.92 -9.01 -7.72
N THR A 76 -16.63 -9.89 -7.02
CA THR A 76 -17.48 -10.93 -7.62
C THR A 76 -18.90 -10.73 -7.11
N VAL A 77 -19.86 -10.61 -8.03
CA VAL A 77 -21.28 -10.48 -7.67
C VAL A 77 -21.80 -11.86 -7.28
N LEU A 78 -22.15 -12.02 -6.00
CA LEU A 78 -22.73 -13.27 -5.49
C LEU A 78 -24.25 -13.33 -5.74
N GLU A 79 -24.94 -12.21 -5.56
CA GLU A 79 -26.38 -12.09 -5.76
C GLU A 79 -26.74 -10.67 -6.19
N ASP A 80 -27.49 -10.53 -7.29
CA ASP A 80 -27.99 -9.24 -7.78
C ASP A 80 -29.42 -9.39 -8.34
N LYS A 81 -30.40 -9.36 -7.45
CA LYS A 81 -31.83 -9.48 -7.82
C LYS A 81 -32.37 -8.26 -8.55
N LYS A 82 -31.68 -7.11 -8.47
CA LYS A 82 -32.14 -5.81 -8.99
C LYS A 82 -31.41 -5.40 -10.26
N GLY A 83 -30.44 -6.18 -10.74
CA GLY A 83 -29.62 -5.87 -11.92
C GLY A 83 -28.76 -4.62 -11.74
N LEU A 84 -28.33 -4.31 -10.51
CA LEU A 84 -27.53 -3.11 -10.22
C LEU A 84 -26.14 -3.18 -10.83
N PHE A 85 -25.58 -4.38 -11.01
CA PHE A 85 -24.18 -4.58 -11.39
C PHE A 85 -23.93 -4.71 -12.89
N GLU A 86 -24.97 -4.70 -13.73
CA GLU A 86 -24.81 -4.84 -15.19
C GLU A 86 -23.93 -3.75 -15.81
N SER A 87 -23.94 -2.54 -15.23
CA SER A 87 -23.17 -1.39 -15.70
C SER A 87 -21.78 -1.24 -15.07
N TYR A 88 -21.42 -2.10 -14.11
CA TYR A 88 -20.18 -1.96 -13.34
C TYR A 88 -19.21 -3.10 -13.66
N SER A 89 -17.94 -2.73 -13.86
CA SER A 89 -16.86 -3.69 -14.07
C SER A 89 -15.73 -3.43 -13.07
N PRO A 90 -15.09 -4.47 -12.53
CA PRO A 90 -13.92 -4.32 -11.68
C PRO A 90 -12.82 -3.46 -12.31
N SER A 91 -12.13 -2.65 -11.50
CA SER A 91 -10.95 -1.89 -11.92
C SER A 91 -9.68 -2.48 -11.31
N PRO A 92 -9.04 -3.49 -11.94
CA PRO A 92 -7.87 -4.19 -11.39
C PRO A 92 -6.63 -3.31 -11.20
N LYS A 93 -6.70 -2.04 -11.59
CA LYS A 93 -5.54 -1.16 -11.77
C LYS A 93 -5.13 -0.39 -10.52
N ARG A 94 -5.82 -0.55 -9.38
CA ARG A 94 -5.56 0.25 -8.17
C ARG A 94 -4.10 0.22 -7.70
N PHE A 95 -3.46 -0.94 -7.79
CA PHE A 95 -2.05 -1.12 -7.41
C PHE A 95 -1.13 -1.32 -8.62
N TRP A 96 -1.61 -1.01 -9.82
CA TRP A 96 -0.81 -1.12 -11.01
C TRP A 96 0.13 0.08 -11.11
N VAL A 97 1.42 -0.21 -11.16
CA VAL A 97 2.46 0.78 -11.43
C VAL A 97 2.68 0.82 -12.95
N HIS A 98 2.83 2.04 -13.46
CA HIS A 98 3.24 2.30 -14.84
C HIS A 98 4.70 2.79 -14.84
N PRO A 99 5.41 2.73 -15.98
CA PRO A 99 6.72 3.38 -16.08
C PRO A 99 6.65 4.83 -15.59
N ALA A 100 7.69 5.27 -14.87
CA ALA A 100 7.76 6.62 -14.32
C ALA A 100 7.64 7.68 -15.42
N THR A 101 6.98 8.79 -15.13
CA THR A 101 7.22 10.03 -15.87
C THR A 101 8.49 10.71 -15.36
N GLU A 102 9.10 11.56 -16.17
CA GLU A 102 10.28 12.33 -15.76
C GLU A 102 10.00 13.20 -14.53
N THR A 103 8.79 13.77 -14.46
CA THR A 103 8.35 14.59 -13.32
C THR A 103 8.21 13.77 -12.04
N ASP A 104 7.57 12.58 -12.12
CA ASP A 104 7.43 11.70 -10.96
C ASP A 104 8.80 11.20 -10.45
N PHE A 105 9.68 10.84 -11.38
CA PHE A 105 11.05 10.43 -11.06
C PHE A 105 11.82 11.54 -10.34
N LYS A 106 11.80 12.76 -10.88
CA LYS A 106 12.45 13.93 -10.27
C LYS A 106 11.91 14.22 -8.87
N ASN A 107 10.59 14.20 -8.70
CA ASN A 107 9.95 14.43 -7.41
C ASN A 107 10.34 13.37 -6.38
N SER A 108 10.40 12.09 -6.77
CA SER A 108 10.82 11.00 -5.90
C SER A 108 12.28 11.13 -5.47
N CYS A 109 13.18 11.48 -6.39
CA CYS A 109 14.58 11.76 -6.06
C CYS A 109 14.72 12.93 -5.07
N ASN A 110 13.99 14.03 -5.32
CA ASN A 110 14.01 15.19 -4.44
C ASN A 110 13.51 14.83 -3.03
N GLU A 111 12.37 14.15 -2.92
CA GLU A 111 11.80 13.73 -1.64
C GLU A 111 12.75 12.83 -0.86
N PHE A 112 13.35 11.84 -1.53
CA PHE A 112 14.33 10.94 -0.92
C PHE A 112 15.48 11.71 -0.28
N TRP A 113 16.17 12.55 -1.06
CA TRP A 113 17.35 13.27 -0.57
C TRP A 113 17.00 14.32 0.47
N TRP A 114 15.88 15.03 0.28
CA TRP A 114 15.39 16.02 1.24
C TRP A 114 15.12 15.39 2.60
N VAL A 115 14.35 14.29 2.63
CA VAL A 115 13.97 13.62 3.87
C VAL A 115 15.11 12.81 4.48
N SER A 116 16.10 12.35 3.69
CA SER A 116 17.32 11.75 4.22
C SER A 116 18.01 12.67 5.25
N SER A 117 17.96 14.00 5.03
CA SER A 117 18.49 14.99 5.96
C SER A 117 17.73 15.01 7.31
N TYR A 118 16.46 14.63 7.32
CA TYR A 118 15.66 14.54 8.54
C TYR A 118 16.03 13.30 9.34
N VAL A 119 16.27 12.18 8.65
CA VAL A 119 16.80 10.96 9.28
C VAL A 119 18.15 11.26 9.97
N VAL A 120 19.07 11.95 9.28
CA VAL A 120 20.35 12.39 9.86
C VAL A 120 20.13 13.26 11.11
N LYS A 121 19.24 14.25 11.05
CA LYS A 121 18.92 15.09 12.23
C LYS A 121 18.38 14.25 13.39
N GLY A 122 17.52 13.26 13.10
CA GLY A 122 16.98 12.34 14.09
C GLY A 122 18.08 11.52 14.77
N ILE A 123 18.99 10.95 13.97
CA ILE A 123 20.17 10.20 14.43
C ILE A 123 21.04 11.08 15.35
N CYS A 124 21.45 12.26 14.89
CA CYS A 124 22.33 13.16 15.65
C CYS A 124 21.71 13.67 16.95
N ARG A 125 20.37 13.71 17.03
CA ARG A 125 19.62 14.10 18.23
C ARG A 125 19.22 12.93 19.11
N ASN A 126 19.63 11.71 18.77
CA ASN A 126 19.25 10.48 19.46
C ASN A 126 17.72 10.26 19.51
N GLN A 127 17.01 10.68 18.46
CA GLN A 127 15.56 10.58 18.32
C GLN A 127 15.19 9.36 17.47
N LEU A 128 15.28 8.16 18.08
CA LEU A 128 15.13 6.87 17.41
C LEU A 128 13.85 6.77 16.57
N ILE A 129 12.69 6.98 17.20
CA ILE A 129 11.38 6.83 16.52
C ILE A 129 11.23 7.83 15.37
N TYR A 130 11.67 9.07 15.56
CA TYR A 130 11.65 10.09 14.51
C TYR A 130 12.51 9.69 13.31
N ALA A 131 13.72 9.16 13.55
CA ALA A 131 14.59 8.70 12.48
C ALA A 131 14.00 7.48 11.73
N ILE A 132 13.43 6.51 12.45
CA ILE A 132 12.80 5.32 11.84
C ILE A 132 11.59 5.71 10.99
N ASP A 133 10.73 6.59 11.50
CA ASP A 133 9.53 7.05 10.80
C ASP A 133 9.86 7.67 9.44
N HIS A 134 10.86 8.56 9.40
CA HIS A 134 11.32 9.18 8.15
C HIS A 134 12.10 8.20 7.25
N LEU A 135 12.89 7.30 7.83
CA LEU A 135 13.67 6.33 7.06
C LEU A 135 12.77 5.29 6.38
N TYR A 136 11.92 4.60 7.14
CA TYR A 136 11.04 3.56 6.61
C TYR A 136 9.82 4.15 5.90
N GLY A 137 9.19 5.17 6.48
CA GLY A 137 7.95 5.76 6.01
C GLY A 137 8.11 6.66 4.78
N ILE A 138 9.31 7.18 4.52
CA ILE A 138 9.55 8.05 3.37
C ILE A 138 10.74 7.56 2.54
N CYS A 139 11.98 7.58 3.05
CA CYS A 139 13.16 7.30 2.22
C CYS A 139 13.10 5.89 1.58
N GLN A 140 12.80 4.85 2.35
CA GLN A 140 12.68 3.50 1.82
C GLN A 140 11.42 3.31 0.96
N GLN A 141 10.35 4.10 1.16
CA GLN A 141 9.20 4.10 0.26
C GLN A 141 9.53 4.71 -1.10
N GLU A 142 10.29 5.81 -1.13
CA GLU A 142 10.81 6.36 -2.40
C GLU A 142 11.74 5.35 -3.09
N PHE A 143 12.56 4.62 -2.33
CA PHE A 143 13.36 3.54 -2.90
C PHE A 143 12.51 2.41 -3.50
N LEU A 144 11.45 1.97 -2.82
CA LEU A 144 10.49 1.00 -3.37
C LEU A 144 9.81 1.50 -4.64
N LYS A 145 9.52 2.81 -4.76
CA LYS A 145 9.00 3.39 -6.01
C LYS A 145 9.99 3.27 -7.16
N ILE A 146 11.28 3.57 -6.94
CA ILE A 146 12.33 3.39 -7.95
C ILE A 146 12.38 1.92 -8.42
N LEU A 147 12.37 0.97 -7.49
CA LEU A 147 12.36 -0.46 -7.82
C LEU A 147 11.09 -0.88 -8.60
N ALA A 148 9.93 -0.38 -8.19
CA ALA A 148 8.67 -0.62 -8.89
C ALA A 148 8.68 -0.07 -10.33
N TRP A 149 9.23 1.13 -10.53
CA TRP A 149 9.37 1.73 -11.86
C TRP A 149 10.40 1.02 -12.73
N GLN A 150 11.47 0.47 -12.16
CA GLN A 150 12.39 -0.39 -12.91
C GLN A 150 11.67 -1.62 -13.46
N VAL A 151 10.92 -2.32 -12.60
CA VAL A 151 10.11 -3.49 -13.01
C VAL A 151 9.08 -3.10 -14.06
N ALA A 152 8.36 -1.98 -13.87
CA ALA A 152 7.36 -1.52 -14.82
C ALA A 152 7.99 -1.10 -16.16
N SER A 153 9.20 -0.54 -16.13
CA SER A 153 9.96 -0.20 -17.34
C SER A 153 10.39 -1.44 -18.14
N ASP A 154 10.64 -2.58 -17.47
CA ASP A 154 10.95 -3.86 -18.15
C ASP A 154 9.72 -4.58 -18.71
N ARG A 155 8.61 -4.54 -17.96
CA ARG A 155 7.46 -5.43 -18.19
C ARG A 155 6.20 -4.72 -18.67
N GLY A 156 6.23 -3.39 -18.74
CA GLY A 156 5.02 -2.58 -18.86
C GLY A 156 4.29 -2.49 -17.52
N LYS A 157 2.96 -2.41 -17.57
CA LYS A 157 2.14 -2.21 -16.36
C LYS A 157 2.19 -3.46 -15.47
N VAL A 158 2.49 -3.30 -14.18
CA VAL A 158 2.61 -4.41 -13.22
C VAL A 158 1.83 -4.11 -11.93
N ASP A 159 1.18 -5.13 -11.37
CA ASP A 159 0.56 -5.05 -10.06
C ASP A 159 1.61 -5.28 -8.97
N VAL A 160 1.95 -4.23 -8.21
CA VAL A 160 2.90 -4.37 -7.09
C VAL A 160 2.22 -4.77 -5.78
N GLY A 161 0.89 -4.81 -5.77
CA GLY A 161 0.05 -5.09 -4.61
C GLY A 161 0.08 -3.97 -3.57
N LYS A 162 -0.91 -3.97 -2.68
CA LYS A 162 -0.94 -3.10 -1.49
C LYS A 162 0.38 -3.24 -0.72
N ASN A 163 0.99 -2.11 -0.37
CA ASN A 163 2.27 -2.04 0.35
C ASN A 163 3.38 -2.85 -0.32
N TYR A 164 3.45 -2.88 -1.65
CA TYR A 164 4.48 -3.57 -2.44
C TYR A 164 4.58 -5.09 -2.21
N LYS A 165 3.53 -5.73 -1.66
CA LYS A 165 3.54 -7.17 -1.31
C LYS A 165 3.86 -8.09 -2.50
N HIS A 166 3.64 -7.64 -3.74
CA HIS A 166 3.96 -8.40 -4.95
C HIS A 166 5.22 -7.90 -5.67
N LEU A 167 5.73 -6.70 -5.36
CA LEU A 167 6.94 -6.14 -5.97
C LEU A 167 8.13 -7.12 -5.87
N PHE A 168 8.32 -7.70 -4.68
CA PHE A 168 9.41 -8.63 -4.40
C PHE A 168 9.33 -9.92 -5.21
N ASN A 169 8.21 -10.26 -5.85
CA ASN A 169 8.14 -11.40 -6.77
C ASN A 169 8.85 -11.11 -8.11
N TYR A 170 9.00 -9.84 -8.47
CA TYR A 170 9.63 -9.41 -9.72
C TYR A 170 11.13 -9.14 -9.60
N LEU A 171 11.62 -8.88 -8.38
CA LEU A 171 13.02 -8.50 -8.15
C LEU A 171 13.96 -9.72 -8.20
N PRO A 172 15.22 -9.55 -8.64
CA PRO A 172 16.28 -10.54 -8.45
C PRO A 172 16.53 -10.84 -6.97
N ALA A 173 17.02 -12.04 -6.66
CA ALA A 173 17.28 -12.48 -5.29
C ALA A 173 18.24 -11.53 -4.52
N GLU A 174 19.21 -10.95 -5.22
CA GLU A 174 20.15 -9.98 -4.67
C GLU A 174 19.43 -8.73 -4.16
N GLN A 175 18.60 -8.08 -4.98
CA GLN A 175 17.86 -6.88 -4.59
C GLN A 175 16.87 -7.15 -3.44
N LYS A 176 16.23 -8.33 -3.40
CA LYS A 176 15.36 -8.71 -2.27
C LYS A 176 16.14 -8.77 -0.96
N LYS A 177 17.34 -9.35 -1.00
CA LYS A 177 18.23 -9.45 0.15
C LYS A 177 18.75 -8.08 0.56
N GLU A 178 19.27 -7.30 -0.38
CA GLU A 178 19.74 -5.93 -0.13
C GLU A 178 18.68 -5.10 0.59
N PHE A 179 17.42 -5.14 0.13
CA PHE A 179 16.34 -4.39 0.79
C PHE A 179 15.98 -4.95 2.18
N SER A 180 15.96 -6.28 2.33
CA SER A 180 15.66 -6.92 3.62
C SER A 180 16.71 -6.58 4.68
N ASP A 181 17.99 -6.49 4.28
CA ASP A 181 19.11 -6.09 5.14
C ASP A 181 18.99 -4.62 5.62
N LEU A 182 18.14 -3.79 4.98
CA LEU A 182 17.85 -2.41 5.42
C LEU A 182 16.88 -2.34 6.61
N LEU A 183 16.18 -3.42 6.96
CA LEU A 183 15.06 -3.38 7.92
C LEU A 183 15.48 -3.60 9.39
N ASP A 184 16.78 -3.55 9.68
CA ASP A 184 17.30 -3.56 11.05
C ASP A 184 17.33 -2.14 11.63
N PHE A 185 16.34 -1.82 12.46
CA PHE A 185 16.23 -0.54 13.17
C PHE A 185 16.45 -0.67 14.67
N SER A 186 17.13 -1.73 15.12
CA SER A 186 17.26 -2.08 16.54
C SER A 186 18.09 -1.10 17.38
N SER A 187 18.86 -0.21 16.75
CA SER A 187 19.65 0.82 17.42
C SER A 187 19.94 2.01 16.50
N ILE A 188 20.46 3.10 17.06
CA ILE A 188 20.93 4.27 16.29
C ILE A 188 22.03 3.89 15.30
N ASP A 189 22.97 3.02 15.70
CA ASP A 189 24.03 2.55 14.80
C ASP A 189 23.45 1.76 13.62
N LYS A 190 22.44 0.91 13.88
CA LYS A 190 21.75 0.14 12.85
C LYS A 190 20.93 1.01 11.91
N ILE A 191 20.23 2.02 12.43
CA ILE A 191 19.52 3.01 11.61
C ILE A 191 20.51 3.81 10.76
N THR A 192 21.65 4.20 11.33
CA THR A 192 22.70 4.93 10.60
C THR A 192 23.22 4.08 9.45
N GLN A 193 23.54 2.81 9.71
CA GLN A 193 23.95 1.88 8.65
C GLN A 193 22.86 1.68 7.61
N SER A 194 21.60 1.50 8.03
CA SER A 194 20.46 1.33 7.13
C SER A 194 20.26 2.56 6.24
N LEU A 195 20.34 3.78 6.80
CA LEU A 195 20.27 5.03 6.03
C LEU A 195 21.37 5.09 4.99
N LEU A 196 22.63 4.89 5.39
CA LEU A 196 23.78 4.96 4.47
C LEU A 196 23.67 3.93 3.34
N THR A 197 23.31 2.69 3.67
CA THR A 197 23.08 1.64 2.66
C THR A 197 21.90 2.01 1.76
N THR A 198 20.80 2.54 2.31
CA THR A 198 19.64 2.99 1.53
C THR A 198 20.04 4.10 0.55
N MET A 199 20.85 5.08 0.97
CA MET A 199 21.36 6.16 0.09
C MET A 199 22.19 5.61 -1.07
N GLN A 200 23.10 4.68 -0.79
CA GLN A 200 23.93 4.04 -1.82
C GLN A 200 23.09 3.25 -2.84
N LEU A 201 22.14 2.44 -2.35
CA LEU A 201 21.26 1.65 -3.20
C LEU A 201 20.32 2.54 -4.01
N PHE A 202 19.70 3.54 -3.38
CA PHE A 202 18.84 4.50 -4.06
C PHE A 202 19.58 5.22 -5.18
N HIS A 203 20.78 5.74 -4.89
CA HIS A 203 21.62 6.41 -5.88
C HIS A 203 21.91 5.49 -7.08
N ARG A 204 22.34 4.26 -6.82
CA ARG A 204 22.63 3.25 -7.85
C ARG A 204 21.40 2.94 -8.72
N GLU A 205 20.26 2.68 -8.09
CA GLU A 205 19.04 2.26 -8.81
C GLU A 205 18.33 3.42 -9.51
N ALA A 206 18.39 4.64 -8.95
CA ALA A 206 17.88 5.85 -9.60
C ALA A 206 18.70 6.18 -10.86
N GLN A 207 20.03 6.08 -10.80
CA GLN A 207 20.89 6.24 -11.98
C GLN A 207 20.56 5.24 -13.08
N ARG A 208 20.39 3.95 -12.73
CA ARG A 208 20.01 2.90 -13.68
C ARG A 208 18.67 3.19 -14.34
N LEU A 209 17.68 3.61 -13.55
CA LEU A 209 16.35 3.95 -14.06
C LEU A 209 16.38 5.17 -14.97
N ALA A 210 17.08 6.24 -14.56
CA ALA A 210 17.24 7.45 -15.35
C ALA A 210 17.88 7.17 -16.71
N GLN A 211 18.98 6.42 -16.72
CA GLN A 211 19.65 6.01 -17.96
C GLN A 211 18.71 5.20 -18.88
N LYS A 212 17.92 4.29 -18.30
CA LYS A 212 17.00 3.44 -19.04
C LYS A 212 15.83 4.21 -19.68
N LEU A 213 15.31 5.20 -18.97
CA LEU A 213 14.17 6.01 -19.42
C LEU A 213 14.59 7.29 -20.17
N GLY A 214 15.88 7.60 -20.20
CA GLY A 214 16.41 8.83 -20.81
C GLY A 214 16.13 10.09 -19.99
N PHE A 215 15.99 9.95 -18.68
CA PHE A 215 15.78 11.08 -17.75
C PHE A 215 17.11 11.63 -17.25
N ASP A 216 17.09 12.89 -16.83
CA ASP A 216 18.20 13.50 -16.11
C ASP A 216 18.18 13.08 -14.62
N TYR A 217 19.36 12.82 -14.07
CA TYR A 217 19.55 12.50 -12.66
C TYR A 217 20.72 13.30 -12.11
N ASP A 218 20.41 14.27 -11.26
CA ASP A 218 21.40 15.12 -10.60
C ASP A 218 22.20 14.30 -9.56
N LYS A 219 23.46 14.03 -9.89
CA LYS A 219 24.37 13.28 -9.04
C LYS A 219 24.97 14.13 -7.92
N GLU A 220 25.03 15.45 -8.09
CA GLU A 220 25.67 16.35 -7.12
C GLU A 220 24.91 16.39 -5.79
N VAL A 221 23.60 16.10 -5.81
CA VAL A 221 22.79 15.97 -4.59
C VAL A 221 23.16 14.73 -3.77
N ALA A 222 23.68 13.69 -4.42
CA ALA A 222 23.96 12.39 -3.83
C ALA A 222 25.43 12.20 -3.41
N GLU A 223 26.35 12.88 -4.11
CA GLU A 223 27.81 12.82 -3.93
C GLU A 223 28.32 13.83 -2.89
#